data_AF-A0A7M2TGQ7-F1
#
_entry.id   AF-A0A7M2TGQ7-F1
#
_cell.length_a   1.000
_cell.length_b   1.000
_cell.length_c   1.000
_cell.angle_alpha   90.00
_cell.angle_beta   90.00
_cell.angle_gamma   90.00
#
_symmetry.space_group_name_H-M   'P 1'
#
loop_
_entity.id
_entity.type
_entity.pdbx_description
1 polymer ?
#
loop_
_entity_poly.entity_id
_entity_poly.type
_entity_poly.pdbx_seq_one_letter_code
_entity_poly.pdbx_strand_id
1 'polypeptide(L)'
;MPSFDAFDLPAFENNLFGTGTTPARHFTLFGLRHEAGPGARLDTDPPAKLRLVNPMHHLVDQVTPQRSRHWWIRVGTKDSDTSLSVVSTPHARLTVLGDDVDTAYYGDGGHGADEDPGEFVKWIARVSGRRAHP
;
A
#
# COMPACT_ATOMS: atom_id res chain seq x y z
N MET A 1 -17.83 -9.69 -1.95
CA MET A 1 -17.41 -9.12 -3.24
C MET A 1 -16.00 -8.57 -3.09
N PRO A 2 -15.17 -8.51 -4.15
CA PRO A 2 -13.84 -7.91 -4.06
C PRO A 2 -13.94 -6.40 -3.77
N SER A 3 -13.14 -5.90 -2.83
CA SER A 3 -13.17 -4.48 -2.46
C SER A 3 -12.40 -3.57 -3.42
N PHE A 4 -11.39 -4.10 -4.13
CA PHE A 4 -10.47 -3.32 -4.97
C PHE A 4 -10.58 -3.68 -6.47
N ASP A 5 -10.60 -4.97 -6.79
CA ASP A 5 -10.79 -5.43 -8.17
C ASP A 5 -12.25 -5.78 -8.40
N ALA A 6 -13.10 -4.75 -8.48
CA ALA A 6 -14.53 -4.89 -8.56
C ALA A 6 -14.95 -5.60 -9.86
N PHE A 7 -15.95 -6.47 -9.77
CA PHE A 7 -16.37 -7.32 -10.89
C PHE A 7 -16.90 -6.55 -12.10
N ASP A 8 -17.50 -5.38 -11.87
CA ASP A 8 -18.04 -4.48 -12.88
C ASP A 8 -17.09 -3.31 -13.22
N LEU A 9 -15.86 -3.34 -12.69
CA LEU A 9 -14.80 -2.36 -12.91
C LEU A 9 -15.04 -0.88 -12.47
N PRO A 10 -15.93 -0.54 -11.51
CA PRO A 10 -16.13 0.86 -11.11
C PRO A 10 -15.07 1.38 -10.13
N ALA A 11 -14.22 0.51 -9.57
CA ALA A 11 -13.28 0.91 -8.53
C ALA A 11 -12.16 1.80 -9.09
N PHE A 12 -11.63 2.67 -8.24
CA PHE A 12 -10.49 3.53 -8.58
C PHE A 12 -9.28 2.68 -8.97
N GLU A 13 -9.06 1.55 -8.31
CA GLU A 13 -7.97 0.63 -8.63
C GLU A 13 -8.13 0.00 -10.01
N ASN A 14 -9.36 -0.34 -10.43
CA ASN A 14 -9.59 -0.80 -11.79
C ASN A 14 -9.19 0.27 -12.82
N ASN A 15 -9.50 1.54 -12.54
CA ASN A 15 -9.07 2.67 -13.38
C ASN A 15 -7.54 2.86 -13.36
N LEU A 16 -6.89 2.72 -12.21
CA LEU A 16 -5.43 2.72 -12.10
C LEU A 16 -4.81 1.70 -13.05
N PHE A 17 -5.43 0.53 -13.25
CA PHE A 17 -4.95 -0.50 -14.18
C PHE A 17 -5.45 -0.35 -15.62
N GLY A 18 -6.19 0.71 -15.94
CA GLY A 18 -6.52 1.07 -17.31
C GLY A 18 -5.30 1.39 -18.20
N THR A 19 -5.58 1.69 -19.45
CA THR A 19 -4.64 2.19 -20.47
C THR A 19 -5.16 3.52 -21.02
N GLY A 20 -4.44 4.15 -21.95
CA GLY A 20 -4.93 5.35 -22.65
C GLY A 20 -6.20 5.11 -23.49
N THR A 21 -6.52 3.86 -23.83
CA THR A 21 -7.69 3.49 -24.65
C THR A 21 -8.71 2.63 -23.92
N THR A 22 -8.37 2.09 -22.74
CA THR A 22 -9.24 1.25 -21.92
C THR A 22 -9.31 1.83 -20.52
N PRO A 23 -10.43 2.42 -20.09
CA PRO A 23 -10.48 3.22 -18.87
C PRO A 23 -10.27 2.41 -17.59
N ALA A 24 -10.64 1.13 -17.56
CA ALA A 24 -10.53 0.28 -16.38
C ALA A 24 -10.27 -1.17 -16.80
N ARG A 25 -9.46 -1.90 -16.01
CA ARG A 25 -9.17 -3.32 -16.25
C ARG A 25 -9.07 -4.07 -14.93
N HIS A 26 -9.30 -5.38 -14.99
CA HIS A 26 -8.97 -6.28 -13.90
C HIS A 26 -7.45 -6.38 -13.72
N PHE A 27 -7.03 -6.46 -12.46
CA PHE A 27 -5.62 -6.64 -12.09
C PHE A 27 -5.39 -7.92 -11.27
N THR A 28 -6.45 -8.65 -10.96
CA THR A 28 -6.39 -9.99 -10.38
C THR A 28 -6.98 -11.01 -11.34
N LEU A 29 -6.44 -12.24 -11.32
CA LEU A 29 -7.06 -13.35 -12.06
C LEU A 29 -8.45 -13.70 -11.49
N PHE A 30 -8.72 -13.38 -10.23
CA PHE A 30 -10.01 -13.66 -9.62
C PHE A 30 -11.13 -12.81 -10.24
N GLY A 31 -10.94 -11.48 -10.29
CA GLY A 31 -11.87 -10.57 -10.96
C GLY A 31 -12.05 -10.93 -12.43
N LEU A 32 -10.93 -11.07 -13.16
CA LEU A 32 -10.98 -11.37 -14.59
C LEU A 32 -11.67 -12.70 -14.92
N ARG A 33 -11.43 -13.76 -14.14
CA ARG A 33 -12.05 -15.07 -14.40
C ARG A 33 -13.51 -15.12 -14.00
N HIS A 34 -13.96 -14.23 -13.13
CA HIS A 34 -15.38 -14.06 -12.86
C HIS A 34 -16.11 -13.50 -14.09
N GLU A 35 -15.51 -12.54 -14.79
CA GLU A 35 -16.06 -11.95 -16.03
C GLU A 35 -15.89 -12.88 -17.26
N ALA A 36 -14.67 -13.35 -17.51
CA ALA A 36 -14.25 -13.99 -18.77
C ALA A 36 -14.03 -15.52 -18.66
N GLY A 37 -14.34 -16.13 -17.51
CA GLY A 37 -14.23 -17.56 -17.28
C GLY A 37 -12.80 -18.06 -16.95
N PRO A 38 -12.64 -19.35 -16.60
CA PRO A 38 -11.42 -19.90 -15.99
C PRO A 38 -10.18 -19.88 -16.91
N GLY A 39 -10.40 -19.84 -18.22
CA GLY A 39 -9.35 -19.76 -19.23
C GLY A 39 -8.64 -18.40 -19.28
N ALA A 40 -9.26 -17.36 -18.72
CA ALA A 40 -8.76 -16.00 -18.83
C ALA A 40 -7.36 -15.83 -18.22
N ARG A 41 -6.60 -14.91 -18.81
CA ARG A 41 -5.24 -14.51 -18.42
C ARG A 41 -5.21 -13.00 -18.39
N LEU A 42 -4.55 -12.44 -17.39
CA LEU A 42 -4.28 -11.01 -17.37
C LEU A 42 -3.47 -10.63 -18.60
N ASP A 43 -3.70 -9.42 -19.10
CA ASP A 43 -2.82 -8.81 -20.08
C ASP A 43 -1.37 -8.81 -19.57
N THR A 44 -0.42 -8.66 -20.49
CA THR A 44 1.01 -8.76 -20.14
C THR A 44 1.51 -7.60 -19.28
N ASP A 45 0.85 -6.45 -19.31
CA ASP A 45 1.30 -5.23 -18.62
C ASP A 45 0.79 -5.04 -17.17
N PRO A 46 -0.44 -5.42 -16.75
CA PRO A 46 -0.84 -5.34 -15.34
C PRO A 46 0.13 -6.01 -14.37
N PRO A 47 0.68 -7.22 -14.62
CA PRO A 47 1.68 -7.81 -13.74
C PRO A 47 2.95 -6.96 -13.60
N ALA A 48 3.38 -6.30 -14.67
CA ALA A 48 4.53 -5.39 -14.63
C ALA A 48 4.21 -4.13 -13.84
N LYS A 49 3.03 -3.54 -14.06
CA LYS A 49 2.57 -2.37 -13.31
C LYS A 49 2.39 -2.67 -11.83
N LEU A 50 1.82 -3.83 -11.48
CA LEU A 50 1.68 -4.31 -10.10
C LEU A 50 3.03 -4.32 -9.38
N ARG A 51 4.09 -4.81 -10.02
CA ARG A 51 5.44 -4.81 -9.43
C ARG A 51 5.97 -3.40 -9.15
N LEU A 52 5.58 -2.39 -9.95
CA LEU A 52 6.02 -1.00 -9.77
C LEU A 52 5.26 -0.28 -8.65
N VAL A 53 3.98 -0.60 -8.45
CA VAL A 53 3.10 0.12 -7.51
C VAL A 53 2.87 -0.62 -6.20
N ASN A 54 3.34 -1.86 -6.08
CA ASN A 54 3.25 -2.65 -4.85
C ASN A 54 4.57 -2.55 -4.05
N PRO A 55 4.59 -1.87 -2.89
CA PRO A 55 5.78 -1.80 -2.05
C PRO A 55 6.33 -3.18 -1.67
N MET A 56 5.47 -4.19 -1.51
CA MET A 56 5.90 -5.53 -1.10
C MET A 56 6.78 -6.22 -2.14
N HIS A 57 6.62 -5.92 -3.44
CA HIS A 57 7.55 -6.43 -4.48
C HIS A 57 8.98 -5.98 -4.17
N HIS A 58 9.15 -4.72 -3.74
CA HIS A 58 10.44 -4.12 -3.40
C HIS A 58 10.96 -4.46 -2.01
N LEU A 59 10.15 -5.13 -1.19
CA LEU A 59 10.50 -5.55 0.17
C LEU A 59 10.67 -7.07 0.28
N VAL A 60 10.08 -7.87 -0.60
CA VAL A 60 10.10 -9.34 -0.53
C VAL A 60 10.77 -9.94 -1.76
N ASP A 61 10.21 -9.71 -2.95
CA ASP A 61 10.60 -10.42 -4.17
C ASP A 61 11.93 -9.87 -4.72
N GLN A 62 12.06 -8.55 -4.74
CA GLN A 62 13.23 -7.84 -5.23
C GLN A 62 13.61 -6.74 -4.23
N VAL A 63 14.21 -7.15 -3.11
CA VAL A 63 14.61 -6.25 -2.03
C VAL A 63 15.51 -5.13 -2.57
N THR A 64 15.04 -3.89 -2.52
CA THR A 64 15.82 -2.72 -2.95
C THR A 64 16.91 -2.39 -1.92
N PRO A 65 18.21 -2.42 -2.27
CA PRO A 65 19.29 -2.12 -1.32
C PRO A 65 19.31 -0.65 -0.87
N GLN A 66 18.99 0.28 -1.77
CA GLN A 66 18.99 1.73 -1.53
C GLN A 66 17.62 2.27 -1.07
N ARG A 67 16.77 1.44 -0.47
CA ARG A 67 15.46 1.89 0.06
C ARG A 67 15.63 2.81 1.28
N SER A 68 14.55 3.52 1.63
CA SER A 68 14.49 4.22 2.93
C SER A 68 14.74 3.24 4.09
N ARG A 69 15.48 3.70 5.08
CA ARG A 69 15.78 2.95 6.32
C ARG A 69 14.90 3.36 7.49
N HIS A 70 14.14 4.45 7.35
CA HIS A 70 13.26 4.99 8.39
C HIS A 70 11.82 5.07 7.85
N TRP A 71 10.88 4.49 8.58
CA TRP A 71 9.47 4.36 8.18
C TRP A 71 8.56 4.85 9.31
N TRP A 72 7.67 5.79 8.99
CA TRP A 72 6.61 6.27 9.86
C TRP A 72 5.27 5.87 9.25
N ILE A 73 4.56 4.95 9.89
CA ILE A 73 3.34 4.34 9.36
C ILE A 73 2.21 4.52 10.37
N ARG A 74 1.06 5.00 9.91
CA ARG A 74 -0.11 5.30 10.74
C ARG A 74 -1.39 4.82 10.06
N VAL A 75 -2.33 4.35 10.86
CA VAL A 75 -3.68 4.00 10.40
C VAL A 75 -4.67 4.11 11.56
N GLY A 76 -5.91 4.50 11.28
CA GLY A 76 -6.98 4.48 12.27
C GLY A 76 -7.50 3.06 12.51
N THR A 77 -7.84 2.70 13.74
CA THR A 77 -8.44 1.38 14.05
C THR A 77 -9.89 1.22 13.54
N LYS A 78 -10.56 2.33 13.21
CA LYS A 78 -11.85 2.35 12.51
C LYS A 78 -11.72 2.66 11.02
N ASP A 79 -10.51 2.76 10.48
CA ASP A 79 -10.31 2.87 9.05
C ASP A 79 -10.73 1.55 8.38
N SER A 80 -11.78 1.61 7.57
CA SER A 80 -12.35 0.46 6.85
C SER A 80 -12.03 0.46 5.36
N ASP A 81 -11.22 1.40 4.88
CA ASP A 81 -10.88 1.51 3.45
C ASP A 81 -9.98 0.35 3.01
N THR A 82 -9.26 -0.26 3.95
CA THR A 82 -8.57 -1.54 3.74
C THR A 82 -8.44 -2.33 5.04
N SER A 83 -8.04 -3.60 4.94
CA SER A 83 -7.72 -4.40 6.12
C SER A 83 -6.51 -3.82 6.85
N LEU A 84 -6.57 -3.72 8.18
CA LEU A 84 -5.45 -3.36 9.04
C LEU A 84 -4.19 -4.22 8.81
N SER A 85 -4.35 -5.44 8.27
CA SER A 85 -3.25 -6.32 7.88
C SER A 85 -2.40 -5.77 6.73
N VAL A 86 -2.96 -4.92 5.86
CA VAL A 86 -2.23 -4.24 4.77
C VAL A 86 -1.18 -3.29 5.34
N VAL A 87 -1.40 -2.79 6.56
CA VAL A 87 -0.46 -1.94 7.30
C VAL A 87 0.53 -2.77 8.13
N SER A 88 0.05 -3.83 8.79
CA SER A 88 0.92 -4.66 9.64
C SER A 88 1.91 -5.52 8.84
N THR A 89 1.59 -5.87 7.59
CA THR A 89 2.44 -6.72 6.75
C THR A 89 3.75 -6.01 6.35
N PRO A 90 3.73 -4.76 5.82
CA PRO A 90 4.93 -3.97 5.62
C PRO A 90 5.74 -3.79 6.91
N HIS A 91 5.09 -3.48 8.04
CA HIS A 91 5.76 -3.33 9.33
C HIS A 91 6.62 -4.57 9.65
N ALA A 92 5.99 -5.76 9.66
CA ALA A 92 6.69 -7.01 9.96
C ALA A 92 7.87 -7.25 9.01
N ARG A 93 7.68 -6.99 7.70
CA ARG A 93 8.73 -7.22 6.72
C ARG A 93 9.89 -6.23 6.87
N LEU A 94 9.61 -4.95 7.07
CA LEU A 94 10.61 -3.90 7.25
C LEU A 94 11.44 -4.13 8.52
N THR A 95 10.81 -4.58 9.61
CA THR A 95 11.54 -4.98 10.83
C THR A 95 12.49 -6.15 10.58
N VAL A 96 12.07 -7.19 9.86
CA VAL A 96 12.94 -8.33 9.48
C VAL A 96 14.12 -7.86 8.62
N LEU A 97 13.92 -6.83 7.80
CA LEU A 97 14.95 -6.23 6.97
C LEU A 97 15.92 -5.30 7.74
N GLY A 98 15.70 -5.12 9.05
CA GLY A 98 16.51 -4.29 9.95
C GLY A 98 16.31 -2.80 9.75
N ASP A 99 15.17 -2.38 9.23
CA ASP A 99 14.81 -0.97 9.09
C ASP A 99 14.28 -0.42 10.43
N ASP A 100 14.40 0.89 10.63
CA ASP A 100 13.76 1.63 11.72
C ASP A 100 12.30 1.89 11.34
N VAL A 101 11.37 1.23 12.06
CA VAL A 101 9.95 1.23 11.72
C VAL A 101 9.13 1.67 12.92
N ASP A 102 8.50 2.82 12.79
CA ASP A 102 7.56 3.39 13.74
C ASP A 102 6.15 3.21 13.18
N THR A 103 5.39 2.27 13.75
CA THR A 103 4.01 1.99 13.32
C THR A 103 3.06 2.13 14.49
N ALA A 104 2.00 2.93 14.31
CA ALA A 104 0.96 3.11 15.32
C ALA A 104 -0.43 3.02 14.72
N TYR A 105 -1.37 2.55 15.54
CA TYR A 105 -2.79 2.45 15.23
C TYR A 105 -3.53 3.44 16.11
N TYR A 106 -4.20 4.43 15.50
CA TYR A 106 -4.96 5.41 16.26
C TYR A 106 -6.26 4.77 16.76
N GLY A 107 -6.40 4.71 18.09
CA GLY A 107 -7.60 4.18 18.73
C GLY A 107 -8.80 5.03 18.33
N ASP A 108 -9.88 4.38 17.87
CA ASP A 108 -11.09 5.03 17.37
C ASP A 108 -10.92 5.98 16.16
N GLY A 109 -9.70 6.20 15.65
CA GLY A 109 -9.42 6.98 14.45
C GLY A 109 -9.97 6.31 13.18
N GLY A 110 -10.50 7.12 12.26
CA GLY A 110 -10.98 6.68 10.95
C GLY A 110 -9.97 6.90 9.82
N HIS A 111 -10.45 6.88 8.58
CA HIS A 111 -9.63 7.18 7.41
C HIS A 111 -9.05 8.60 7.46
N GLY A 112 -7.75 8.73 7.19
CA GLY A 112 -7.05 10.02 7.22
C GLY A 112 -6.81 10.60 8.62
N ALA A 113 -6.97 9.80 9.68
CA ALA A 113 -6.59 10.23 11.02
C ALA A 113 -5.10 10.64 11.09
N ASP A 114 -4.83 11.77 11.73
CA ASP A 114 -3.49 12.36 11.93
C ASP A 114 -3.42 12.95 13.34
N GLU A 115 -3.35 12.06 14.34
CA GLU A 115 -3.49 12.42 15.76
C GLU A 115 -2.15 12.79 16.43
N ASP A 116 -1.02 12.53 15.79
CA ASP A 116 0.32 12.78 16.33
C ASP A 116 1.26 13.66 15.44
N PRO A 117 0.77 14.72 14.76
CA PRO A 117 1.60 15.50 13.82
C PRO A 117 2.81 16.16 14.48
N GLY A 118 2.72 16.49 15.78
CA GLY A 118 3.86 16.98 16.55
C GLY A 118 4.95 15.92 16.76
N GLU A 119 4.57 14.66 16.97
CA GLU A 119 5.52 13.55 17.05
C GLU A 119 6.10 13.22 15.68
N PHE A 120 5.32 13.36 14.60
CA PHE A 120 5.84 13.22 13.24
C PHE A 120 6.96 14.25 12.94
N VAL A 121 6.78 15.52 13.30
CA VAL A 121 7.83 16.55 13.15
C VAL A 121 9.06 16.24 13.99
N LYS A 122 8.90 15.78 15.23
CA LYS A 122 10.02 15.34 16.09
C LYS A 122 10.73 14.11 15.50
N TRP A 123 9.99 13.17 14.94
CA TRP A 123 10.54 11.99 14.25
C TRP A 123 11.39 12.41 13.05
N ILE A 124 10.90 13.33 12.20
CA ILE A 124 11.68 13.89 11.08
C ILE A 124 12.98 14.52 11.59
N ALA A 125 12.92 15.34 12.64
CA ALA A 125 14.10 15.97 13.24
C ALA A 125 15.12 14.91 13.70
N ARG A 126 14.65 13.86 14.39
CA ARG A 126 15.46 12.72 14.84
C ARG A 126 16.14 12.00 13.69
N VAL A 127 15.41 11.57 12.66
CA VAL A 127 15.98 10.77 11.56
C VAL A 127 16.82 11.59 10.58
N SER A 128 16.60 12.90 10.50
CA SER A 128 17.40 13.82 9.67
C SER A 128 18.62 14.40 10.40
N GLY A 129 18.77 14.17 11.70
CA GLY A 129 19.82 14.77 12.52
C GLY A 129 19.67 16.29 12.74
N ARG A 130 18.52 16.86 12.40
CA ARG A 130 18.21 18.29 12.66
C ARG A 130 17.69 18.45 14.08
N ARG A 131 18.10 19.50 14.77
CA ARG A 131 17.51 19.84 16.07
C ARG A 131 16.11 20.40 15.83
N ALA A 132 15.11 19.88 16.56
CA ALA A 132 13.84 20.58 16.68
C ALA A 132 14.11 21.94 17.34
N HIS A 133 13.77 23.04 16.67
CA HIS A 133 13.83 24.35 17.31
C HIS A 133 12.78 24.39 18.43
N PRO A 134 13.14 24.91 19.62
CA PRO A 134 12.25 25.00 20.76
C PRO A 134 11.03 25.88 20.49
#